data_AF-A0A7L4TSK3-F1
#
_entry.id   AF-A0A7L4TSK3-F1
#
_cell.length_a   1.000
_cell.length_b   1.000
_cell.length_c   1.000
_cell.angle_alpha   90.00
_cell.angle_beta   90.00
_cell.angle_gamma   90.00
#
_symmetry.space_group_name_H-M   'P 1'
#
loop_
_entity.id
_entity.type
_entity.pdbx_description
1 polymer ?
#
loop_
_entity_poly.entity_id
_entity_poly.type
_entity_poly.pdbx_seq_one_letter_code
_entity_poly.pdbx_strand_id
1 'polypeptide(L)'
;MKNKFLILFLLLTAFTFGQKTTFKIKYSEKLAVFIFLQNLSENYPENVFKTEFIKSKYNNEDYKDIISKFNQLNIFYSFRFEEYPYGSKKSMQTEDILKKNMIETETLADFKLRSMGIVPNKTLSDLAEYISVFTPIYNELIYNPNKEKFEKQIIEITKYANENQIEDYFKTGLIFYNSAWDASIPFEIAFYPLPNSKGFTAQAFCNNFISAIQTDLKSYKDLFSVMLHETYHIIYDEQSLKVKIEIDRYFNENKSNCSNYAYQLMNEALATALGNGYVYEKLDGKVDTNDWYGIKYINLIAKQIYPLVTAYIEQKKPIDKNFIDTYIKLYEENFPNWINELDNIMTYRYVLTENEKDFSLIRQLFRYRSRTEYDSAITELSIEKMQNTPLTKVVIISKNSKEKISLLKRKFPELKNWKVSANKEFAEKFLLEDKSQLIILNQKESTIETLFKLIK
;
A
#
# COMPACT_ATOMS: atom_id res chain seq x y z
N MET A 1 -31.84 -47.01 -20.90
CA MET A 1 -30.99 -46.06 -21.66
C MET A 1 -31.07 -44.61 -21.15
N LYS A 2 -32.20 -44.12 -20.63
CA LYS A 2 -32.34 -42.74 -20.12
C LYS A 2 -31.42 -42.37 -18.94
N ASN A 3 -31.09 -43.31 -18.05
CA ASN A 3 -30.25 -43.01 -16.87
C ASN A 3 -28.73 -42.95 -17.15
N LYS A 4 -28.25 -43.48 -18.30
CA LYS A 4 -26.82 -43.41 -18.66
C LYS A 4 -26.43 -42.03 -19.23
N PHE A 5 -27.37 -41.34 -19.87
CA PHE A 5 -27.15 -39.97 -20.39
C PHE A 5 -27.10 -38.92 -19.28
N LEU A 6 -27.83 -39.11 -18.18
CA LEU A 6 -27.85 -38.18 -17.05
C LEU A 6 -26.50 -38.16 -16.30
N ILE A 7 -25.85 -39.32 -16.16
CA ILE A 7 -24.54 -39.45 -15.50
C ILE A 7 -23.43 -38.82 -16.38
N LEU A 8 -23.54 -38.94 -17.71
CA LEU A 8 -22.59 -38.29 -18.63
C LEU A 8 -22.70 -36.76 -18.58
N PHE A 9 -23.92 -36.22 -18.44
CA PHE A 9 -24.15 -34.78 -18.30
C PHE A 9 -23.66 -34.24 -16.94
N LEU A 10 -23.84 -35.00 -15.86
CA LEU A 10 -23.30 -34.66 -14.53
C LEU A 10 -21.76 -34.69 -14.47
N LEU A 11 -21.13 -35.60 -15.20
CA LEU A 11 -19.66 -35.64 -15.35
C LEU A 11 -19.14 -34.49 -16.23
N LEU A 12 -19.88 -34.07 -17.26
CA LEU A 12 -19.53 -32.91 -18.10
C LEU A 12 -19.68 -31.57 -17.34
N THR A 13 -20.61 -31.45 -16.40
CA THR A 13 -20.70 -30.26 -15.53
C THR A 13 -19.59 -30.18 -14.47
N ALA A 14 -18.90 -31.29 -14.18
CA ALA A 14 -17.72 -31.29 -13.30
C ALA A 14 -16.43 -30.85 -14.01
N PHE A 15 -16.46 -30.70 -15.35
CA PHE A 15 -15.40 -30.10 -16.16
C PHE A 15 -15.72 -28.65 -16.54
N THR A 16 -16.39 -27.90 -15.67
CA THR A 16 -16.19 -26.44 -15.67
C THR A 16 -14.73 -26.21 -15.27
N PHE A 17 -13.84 -26.21 -16.27
CA PHE A 17 -12.51 -25.64 -16.11
C PHE A 17 -12.71 -24.26 -15.50
N GLY A 18 -12.42 -24.13 -14.20
CA GLY A 18 -12.36 -22.83 -13.55
C GLY A 18 -11.41 -22.00 -14.39
N GLN A 19 -11.92 -20.93 -15.00
CA GLN A 19 -11.10 -20.07 -15.83
C GLN A 19 -9.92 -19.61 -14.98
N LYS A 20 -8.72 -19.68 -15.55
CA LYS A 20 -7.50 -19.19 -14.91
C LYS A 20 -7.45 -17.69 -15.16
N THR A 21 -7.24 -16.88 -14.12
CA THR A 21 -6.91 -15.46 -14.29
C THR A 21 -5.71 -15.33 -15.21
N THR A 22 -5.85 -14.53 -16.26
CA THR A 22 -4.78 -14.32 -17.24
C THR A 22 -4.00 -13.06 -16.94
N PHE A 23 -2.69 -13.12 -17.13
CA PHE A 23 -1.80 -11.97 -17.03
C PHE A 23 -1.57 -11.37 -18.41
N LYS A 24 -1.80 -10.06 -18.53
CA LYS A 24 -1.54 -9.32 -19.77
C LYS A 24 -0.38 -8.36 -19.59
N ILE A 25 0.78 -8.75 -20.08
CA ILE A 25 1.99 -7.94 -20.04
C ILE A 25 2.04 -7.04 -21.29
N LYS A 26 2.18 -5.73 -21.10
CA LYS A 26 2.22 -4.76 -22.19
C LYS A 26 2.95 -3.47 -21.85
N TYR A 27 3.17 -2.66 -22.87
CA TYR A 27 3.49 -1.24 -22.75
C TYR A 27 2.19 -0.41 -22.81
N SER A 28 2.08 0.62 -21.96
CA SER A 28 1.00 1.62 -22.07
C SER A 28 1.58 3.03 -22.21
N GLU A 29 1.54 3.57 -23.43
CA GLU A 29 2.05 4.92 -23.74
C GLU A 29 1.30 6.00 -22.96
N LYS A 30 -0.03 5.97 -22.93
CA LYS A 30 -0.85 6.97 -22.24
C LYS A 30 -0.50 7.06 -20.75
N LEU A 31 -0.37 5.90 -20.10
CA LEU A 31 0.07 5.83 -18.71
C LEU A 31 1.51 6.37 -18.57
N ALA A 32 2.43 5.97 -19.45
CA ALA A 32 3.82 6.40 -19.39
C ALA A 32 3.96 7.93 -19.54
N VAL A 33 3.19 8.54 -20.44
CA VAL A 33 3.14 10.00 -20.63
C VAL A 33 2.53 10.70 -19.42
N PHE A 34 1.47 10.14 -18.83
CA PHE A 34 0.89 10.66 -17.59
C PHE A 34 1.91 10.66 -16.44
N ILE A 35 2.63 9.55 -16.25
CA ILE A 35 3.68 9.43 -15.23
C ILE A 35 4.86 10.35 -15.54
N PHE A 36 5.24 10.48 -16.80
CA PHE A 36 6.25 11.45 -17.24
C PHE A 36 5.88 12.86 -16.79
N LEU A 37 4.66 13.33 -17.09
CA LEU A 37 4.14 14.62 -16.64
C LEU A 37 4.18 14.79 -15.12
N GLN A 38 3.77 13.77 -14.35
CA GLN A 38 3.86 13.82 -12.87
C GLN A 38 5.29 14.03 -12.37
N ASN A 39 6.27 13.40 -13.02
CA ASN A 39 7.68 13.47 -12.65
C ASN A 39 8.36 14.79 -13.08
N LEU A 40 7.73 15.56 -13.99
CA LEU A 40 8.21 16.89 -14.38
C LEU A 40 7.82 17.99 -13.37
N SER A 41 6.88 17.72 -12.46
CA SER A 41 6.45 18.68 -11.45
C SER A 41 7.60 19.23 -10.62
N GLU A 42 7.63 20.53 -10.35
CA GLU A 42 8.64 21.17 -9.48
C GLU A 42 8.64 20.57 -8.06
N ASN A 43 7.49 20.10 -7.60
CA ASN A 43 7.32 19.46 -6.29
C ASN A 43 7.82 18.01 -6.24
N TYR A 44 8.12 17.40 -7.41
CA TYR A 44 8.65 16.04 -7.47
C TYR A 44 10.18 16.06 -7.35
N PRO A 45 10.81 15.11 -6.63
CA PRO A 45 12.28 15.04 -6.56
C PRO A 45 12.94 14.94 -7.94
N GLU A 46 14.23 15.28 -7.99
CA GLU A 46 15.04 15.07 -9.20
C GLU A 46 15.00 13.60 -9.63
N ASN A 47 14.81 13.40 -10.93
CA ASN A 47 14.65 12.09 -11.55
C ASN A 47 15.08 12.15 -13.02
N VAL A 48 15.18 10.97 -13.66
CA VAL A 48 15.67 10.87 -15.04
C VAL A 48 14.76 11.60 -16.02
N PHE A 49 13.44 11.50 -15.88
CA PHE A 49 12.49 12.17 -16.78
C PHE A 49 12.64 13.68 -16.74
N LYS A 50 12.72 14.25 -15.53
CA LYS A 50 12.97 15.68 -15.32
C LYS A 50 14.31 16.11 -15.90
N THR A 51 15.36 15.30 -15.68
CA THR A 51 16.70 15.57 -16.21
C THR A 51 16.72 15.64 -17.74
N GLU A 52 16.09 14.68 -18.42
CA GLU A 52 16.03 14.66 -19.89
C GLU A 52 15.18 15.81 -20.44
N PHE A 53 14.07 16.14 -19.78
CA PHE A 53 13.24 17.28 -20.17
C PHE A 53 14.01 18.61 -20.07
N ILE A 54 14.68 18.87 -18.94
CA ILE A 54 15.42 20.12 -18.68
C ILE A 54 16.53 20.36 -19.72
N LYS A 55 17.20 19.30 -20.18
CA LYS A 55 18.27 19.38 -21.19
C LYS A 55 17.76 19.56 -22.62
N SER A 56 16.47 19.33 -22.85
CA SER A 56 15.88 19.31 -24.18
C SER A 56 15.44 20.71 -24.66
N LYS A 57 15.12 20.82 -25.95
CA LYS A 57 14.48 22.00 -26.56
C LYS A 57 13.09 22.32 -26.00
N TYR A 58 12.48 21.38 -25.27
CA TYR A 58 11.14 21.52 -24.68
C TYR A 58 11.15 22.22 -23.32
N ASN A 59 12.32 22.47 -22.73
CA ASN A 59 12.44 23.27 -21.51
C ASN A 59 12.30 24.78 -21.80
N ASN A 60 11.11 25.18 -22.22
CA ASN A 60 10.74 26.57 -22.50
C ASN A 60 9.43 26.92 -21.79
N GLU A 61 9.08 28.21 -21.79
CA GLU A 61 7.96 28.73 -21.01
C GLU A 61 6.60 28.13 -21.42
N ASP A 62 6.40 27.80 -22.70
CA ASP A 62 5.15 27.23 -23.19
C ASP A 62 4.87 25.87 -22.53
N TYR A 63 5.85 24.97 -22.48
CA TYR A 63 5.66 23.65 -21.88
C TYR A 63 5.70 23.69 -20.34
N LYS A 64 6.45 24.63 -19.74
CA LYS A 64 6.42 24.85 -18.29
C LYS A 64 5.04 25.33 -17.82
N ASP A 65 4.38 26.20 -18.58
CA ASP A 65 3.02 26.64 -18.29
C ASP A 65 2.02 25.46 -18.32
N ILE A 66 2.14 24.56 -19.30
CA ILE A 66 1.32 23.35 -19.36
C ILE A 66 1.59 22.43 -18.17
N ILE A 67 2.85 22.21 -17.78
CA ILE A 67 3.20 21.41 -16.59
C ILE A 67 2.60 22.04 -15.32
N SER A 68 2.67 23.37 -15.20
CA SER A 68 2.06 24.11 -14.09
C SER A 68 0.55 23.91 -14.03
N LYS A 69 -0.15 24.03 -15.16
CA LYS A 69 -1.60 23.77 -15.28
C LYS A 69 -1.96 22.32 -14.97
N PHE A 70 -1.17 21.36 -15.45
CA PHE A 70 -1.31 19.94 -15.10
C PHE A 70 -1.21 19.71 -13.59
N ASN A 71 -0.25 20.34 -12.91
CA ASN A 71 -0.07 20.22 -11.46
C ASN A 71 -1.24 20.79 -10.65
N GLN A 72 -2.07 21.65 -11.25
CA GLN A 72 -3.26 22.22 -10.62
C GLN A 72 -4.51 21.37 -10.83
N LEU A 73 -4.46 20.32 -11.66
CA LEU A 73 -5.59 19.43 -11.86
C LEU A 73 -5.90 18.65 -10.58
N ASN A 74 -7.09 18.84 -10.04
CA ASN A 74 -7.57 18.00 -8.95
C ASN A 74 -8.13 16.67 -9.48
N ILE A 75 -7.28 15.64 -9.49
CA ILE A 75 -7.64 14.26 -9.83
C ILE A 75 -7.64 13.33 -8.61
N PHE A 76 -7.53 13.89 -7.41
CA PHE A 76 -7.32 13.15 -6.17
C PHE A 76 -8.54 13.21 -5.26
N TYR A 77 -9.57 12.45 -5.62
CA TYR A 77 -10.68 12.13 -4.73
C TYR A 77 -10.51 10.72 -4.20
N SER A 78 -11.01 10.48 -2.99
CA SER A 78 -10.96 9.16 -2.38
C SER A 78 -12.25 8.87 -1.63
N PHE A 79 -12.65 7.61 -1.62
CA PHE A 79 -13.75 7.10 -0.81
C PHE A 79 -13.35 5.80 -0.12
N ARG A 80 -13.91 5.60 1.08
CA ARG A 80 -13.72 4.41 1.91
C ARG A 80 -14.91 3.46 1.74
N PHE A 81 -14.66 2.17 1.96
CA PHE A 81 -15.70 1.15 2.06
C PHE A 81 -16.04 0.97 3.55
N GLU A 82 -16.98 1.79 4.05
CA GLU A 82 -17.26 1.95 5.48
C GLU A 82 -17.81 0.68 6.15
N GLU A 83 -18.30 -0.28 5.37
CA GLU A 83 -18.74 -1.57 5.88
C GLU A 83 -17.59 -2.49 6.33
N TYR A 84 -16.37 -2.25 5.85
CA TYR A 84 -15.19 -3.03 6.20
C TYR A 84 -14.58 -2.55 7.53
N PRO A 85 -14.02 -3.47 8.36
CA PRO A 85 -13.25 -3.09 9.54
C PRO A 85 -12.16 -2.06 9.20
N TYR A 86 -11.84 -1.16 10.14
CA TYR A 86 -11.04 0.03 9.89
C TYR A 86 -9.71 -0.27 9.16
N GLY A 87 -9.67 0.14 7.89
CA GLY A 87 -8.59 -0.07 6.92
C GLY A 87 -8.08 -1.50 6.82
N SER A 88 -8.98 -2.46 6.99
CA SER A 88 -8.80 -3.81 6.49
C SER A 88 -8.93 -3.87 4.96
N LYS A 89 -9.53 -2.84 4.33
CA LYS A 89 -9.62 -2.63 2.88
C LYS A 89 -9.09 -1.23 2.50
N LYS A 90 -8.25 -1.15 1.46
CA LYS A 90 -7.76 0.13 0.92
C LYS A 90 -8.89 0.98 0.33
N SER A 91 -8.83 2.30 0.56
CA SER A 91 -9.71 3.26 -0.09
C SER A 91 -9.49 3.26 -1.60
N MET A 92 -10.57 3.50 -2.36
CA MET A 92 -10.43 3.76 -3.78
C MET A 92 -9.99 5.21 -4.00
N GLN A 93 -9.15 5.43 -5.01
CA GLN A 93 -8.71 6.76 -5.43
C GLN A 93 -9.05 6.98 -6.91
N THR A 94 -9.52 8.16 -7.26
CA THR A 94 -9.86 8.48 -8.66
C THR A 94 -8.65 8.40 -9.58
N GLU A 95 -7.45 8.71 -9.09
CA GLU A 95 -6.20 8.56 -9.85
C GLU A 95 -5.96 7.09 -10.25
N ASP A 96 -6.16 6.13 -9.35
CA ASP A 96 -5.99 4.70 -9.63
C ASP A 96 -6.95 4.24 -10.74
N ILE A 97 -8.19 4.73 -10.74
CA ILE A 97 -9.18 4.42 -11.78
C ILE A 97 -8.80 5.08 -13.12
N LEU A 98 -8.31 6.33 -13.11
CA LEU A 98 -7.83 7.00 -14.31
C LEU A 98 -6.63 6.25 -14.92
N LYS A 99 -5.65 5.84 -14.10
CA LYS A 99 -4.51 5.02 -14.54
C LYS A 99 -4.96 3.70 -15.14
N LYS A 100 -5.88 2.98 -14.47
CA LYS A 100 -6.50 1.76 -15.01
C LYS A 100 -7.10 2.00 -16.38
N ASN A 101 -7.88 3.06 -16.55
CA ASN A 101 -8.50 3.39 -17.84
C ASN A 101 -7.46 3.75 -18.92
N MET A 102 -6.33 4.38 -18.57
CA MET A 102 -5.22 4.62 -19.52
C MET A 102 -4.54 3.32 -19.97
N ILE A 103 -4.46 2.32 -19.08
CA ILE A 103 -3.93 0.98 -19.39
C ILE A 103 -4.89 0.21 -20.31
N GLU A 104 -6.20 0.30 -20.06
CA GLU A 104 -7.21 -0.52 -20.75
C GLU A 104 -7.70 0.03 -22.09
N THR A 105 -7.38 1.28 -22.42
CA THR A 105 -7.84 1.94 -23.65
C THR A 105 -6.75 2.07 -24.69
N GLU A 106 -7.14 2.13 -25.96
CA GLU A 106 -6.20 2.35 -27.08
C GLU A 106 -6.07 3.84 -27.39
N THR A 107 -7.17 4.59 -27.36
CA THR A 107 -7.19 6.02 -27.72
C THR A 107 -7.50 6.93 -26.53
N LEU A 108 -7.09 8.21 -26.62
CA LEU A 108 -7.49 9.23 -25.64
C LEU A 108 -9.01 9.53 -25.69
N ALA A 109 -9.67 9.27 -26.82
CA ALA A 109 -11.13 9.39 -26.92
C ALA A 109 -11.82 8.33 -26.05
N ASP A 110 -11.40 7.07 -26.15
CA ASP A 110 -11.93 5.98 -25.32
C ASP A 110 -11.60 6.16 -23.85
N PHE A 111 -10.39 6.64 -23.54
CA PHE A 111 -9.99 7.00 -22.18
C PHE A 111 -10.96 8.02 -21.57
N LYS A 112 -11.28 9.10 -22.31
CA LYS A 112 -12.25 10.11 -21.85
C LYS A 112 -13.64 9.52 -21.64
N LEU A 113 -14.13 8.73 -22.58
CA LEU A 113 -15.45 8.11 -22.49
C LEU A 113 -15.55 7.17 -21.27
N ARG A 114 -14.54 6.34 -21.02
CA ARG A 114 -14.50 5.42 -19.87
C ARG A 114 -14.26 6.12 -18.53
N SER A 115 -13.73 7.34 -18.55
CA SER A 115 -13.40 8.10 -17.34
C SER A 115 -14.43 9.17 -16.98
N MET A 116 -15.50 9.29 -17.78
CA MET A 116 -16.57 10.24 -17.54
C MET A 116 -17.24 9.98 -16.18
N GLY A 117 -17.39 11.03 -15.37
CA GLY A 117 -17.98 10.94 -14.03
C GLY A 117 -17.01 10.55 -12.91
N ILE A 118 -15.75 10.20 -13.21
CA ILE A 118 -14.73 9.94 -12.19
C ILE A 118 -14.20 11.26 -11.59
N VAL A 119 -13.97 12.25 -12.44
CA VAL A 119 -13.53 13.61 -12.10
C VAL A 119 -14.36 14.63 -12.89
N PRO A 120 -14.37 15.93 -12.53
CA PRO A 120 -15.09 16.94 -13.30
C PRO A 120 -14.72 16.92 -14.80
N ASN A 121 -15.71 17.07 -15.68
CA ASN A 121 -15.52 16.91 -17.13
C ASN A 121 -14.45 17.85 -17.71
N LYS A 122 -14.33 19.07 -17.17
CA LYS A 122 -13.27 20.02 -17.57
C LYS A 122 -11.89 19.47 -17.20
N THR A 123 -11.72 19.01 -15.97
CA THR A 123 -10.47 18.36 -15.49
C THR A 123 -10.09 17.15 -16.33
N LEU A 124 -11.06 16.29 -16.68
CA LEU A 124 -10.80 15.13 -17.54
C LEU A 124 -10.39 15.52 -18.97
N SER A 125 -11.04 16.55 -19.52
CA SER A 125 -10.71 17.07 -20.85
C SER A 125 -9.31 17.67 -20.89
N ASP A 126 -8.97 18.47 -19.88
CA ASP A 126 -7.64 19.08 -19.73
C ASP A 126 -6.56 18.01 -19.52
N LEU A 127 -6.82 17.01 -18.69
CA LEU A 127 -5.91 15.87 -18.50
C LEU A 127 -5.59 15.18 -19.83
N ALA A 128 -6.62 14.87 -20.62
CA ALA A 128 -6.43 14.22 -21.92
C ALA A 128 -5.69 15.12 -22.92
N GLU A 129 -5.95 16.43 -22.90
CA GLU A 129 -5.24 17.41 -23.72
C GLU A 129 -3.75 17.47 -23.35
N TYR A 130 -3.42 17.58 -22.06
CA TYR A 130 -2.04 17.64 -21.60
C TYR A 130 -1.26 16.35 -21.92
N ILE A 131 -1.89 15.18 -21.76
CA ILE A 131 -1.30 13.91 -22.20
C ILE A 131 -1.07 13.93 -23.71
N SER A 132 -2.03 14.41 -24.52
CA SER A 132 -1.88 14.50 -25.97
C SER A 132 -0.70 15.40 -26.38
N VAL A 133 -0.55 16.57 -25.73
CA VAL A 133 0.55 17.52 -26.03
C VAL A 133 1.91 16.92 -25.65
N PHE A 134 1.99 16.20 -24.53
CA PHE A 134 3.26 15.64 -24.05
C PHE A 134 3.62 14.28 -24.66
N THR A 135 2.69 13.61 -25.34
CA THR A 135 2.95 12.33 -26.03
C THR A 135 4.15 12.42 -27.01
N PRO A 136 4.19 13.36 -27.98
CA PRO A 136 5.34 13.47 -28.88
C PRO A 136 6.65 13.82 -28.15
N ILE A 137 6.59 14.58 -27.06
CA ILE A 137 7.77 14.96 -26.25
C ILE A 137 8.33 13.75 -25.53
N TYR A 138 7.48 13.00 -24.84
CA TYR A 138 7.86 11.75 -24.19
C TYR A 138 8.43 10.75 -25.20
N ASN A 139 7.83 10.67 -26.39
CA ASN A 139 8.33 9.79 -27.44
C ASN A 139 9.72 10.20 -27.93
N GLU A 140 9.97 11.49 -28.18
CA GLU A 140 11.28 11.99 -28.60
C GLU A 140 12.35 11.78 -27.52
N LEU A 141 12.04 12.13 -26.26
CA LEU A 141 13.03 12.17 -25.18
C LEU A 141 13.26 10.83 -24.50
N ILE A 142 12.22 10.02 -24.35
CA ILE A 142 12.24 8.82 -23.51
C ILE A 142 12.01 7.56 -24.33
N TYR A 143 10.88 7.43 -25.04
CA TYR A 143 10.54 6.17 -25.68
C TYR A 143 11.47 5.82 -26.85
N ASN A 144 11.55 6.67 -27.86
CA ASN A 144 12.29 6.38 -29.10
C ASN A 144 13.77 6.07 -28.88
N PRO A 145 14.51 6.82 -28.03
CA PRO A 145 15.92 6.50 -27.73
C PRO A 145 16.11 5.12 -27.07
N ASN A 146 15.07 4.59 -26.43
CA ASN A 146 15.11 3.37 -25.65
C ASN A 146 14.31 2.21 -26.27
N LYS A 147 13.59 2.47 -27.36
CA LYS A 147 12.54 1.61 -27.92
C LYS A 147 13.02 0.19 -28.18
N GLU A 148 14.11 0.03 -28.92
CA GLU A 148 14.62 -1.29 -29.33
C GLU A 148 14.95 -2.16 -28.10
N LYS A 149 15.68 -1.59 -27.13
CA LYS A 149 16.04 -2.32 -25.90
C LYS A 149 14.82 -2.62 -25.05
N PHE A 150 13.95 -1.63 -24.86
CA PHE A 150 12.75 -1.76 -24.04
C PHE A 150 11.76 -2.79 -24.61
N GLU A 151 11.41 -2.70 -25.90
CA GLU A 151 10.48 -3.65 -26.53
C GLU A 151 11.03 -5.07 -26.50
N LYS A 152 12.35 -5.24 -26.70
CA LYS A 152 13.01 -6.55 -26.52
C LYS A 152 12.84 -7.08 -25.09
N GLN A 153 13.02 -6.24 -24.07
CA GLN A 153 12.81 -6.66 -22.68
C GLN A 153 11.36 -7.03 -22.39
N ILE A 154 10.37 -6.36 -22.99
CA ILE A 154 8.96 -6.76 -22.82
C ILE A 154 8.72 -8.18 -23.33
N ILE A 155 9.32 -8.54 -24.47
CA ILE A 155 9.25 -9.90 -25.01
C ILE A 155 9.93 -10.89 -24.05
N GLU A 156 11.12 -10.57 -23.55
CA GLU A 156 11.88 -11.42 -22.63
C GLU A 156 11.18 -11.61 -21.27
N ILE A 157 10.61 -10.54 -20.71
CA ILE A 157 9.80 -10.56 -19.47
C ILE A 157 8.56 -11.41 -19.67
N THR A 158 7.87 -11.25 -20.81
CA THR A 158 6.67 -12.04 -21.13
C THR A 158 7.01 -13.53 -21.27
N LYS A 159 8.11 -13.83 -21.96
CA LYS A 159 8.62 -15.21 -22.10
C LYS A 159 8.95 -15.81 -20.72
N TYR A 160 9.71 -15.08 -19.90
CA TYR A 160 10.07 -15.51 -18.54
C TYR A 160 8.82 -15.76 -17.69
N ALA A 161 7.80 -14.90 -17.79
CA ALA A 161 6.55 -15.04 -17.06
C ALA A 161 5.83 -16.35 -17.40
N ASN A 162 5.79 -16.70 -18.69
CA ASN A 162 5.16 -17.92 -19.19
C ASN A 162 5.95 -19.16 -18.79
N GLU A 163 7.27 -19.15 -18.96
CA GLU A 163 8.16 -20.27 -18.63
C GLU A 163 8.14 -20.60 -17.14
N ASN A 164 8.02 -19.59 -16.27
CA ASN A 164 7.97 -19.74 -14.82
C ASN A 164 6.55 -19.75 -14.25
N GLN A 165 5.53 -19.80 -15.11
CA GLN A 165 4.11 -19.91 -14.75
C GLN A 165 3.67 -18.88 -13.70
N ILE A 166 4.04 -17.61 -13.88
CA ILE A 166 3.87 -16.57 -12.86
C ILE A 166 2.42 -16.44 -12.35
N GLU A 167 1.44 -16.68 -13.22
CA GLU A 167 0.00 -16.68 -12.87
C GLU A 167 -0.37 -17.70 -11.79
N ASP A 168 0.38 -18.79 -11.61
CA ASP A 168 0.08 -19.79 -10.57
C ASP A 168 0.43 -19.28 -9.16
N TYR A 169 1.36 -18.32 -9.03
CA TYR A 169 1.59 -17.61 -7.77
C TYR A 169 0.43 -16.67 -7.42
N PHE A 170 -0.23 -16.08 -8.41
CA PHE A 170 -1.46 -15.31 -8.19
C PHE A 170 -2.57 -16.19 -7.61
N LYS A 171 -2.80 -17.36 -8.21
CA LYS A 171 -3.76 -18.34 -7.68
C LYS A 171 -3.40 -18.84 -6.30
N THR A 172 -2.12 -19.05 -6.04
CA THR A 172 -1.61 -19.40 -4.71
C THR A 172 -2.02 -18.34 -3.69
N GLY A 173 -1.86 -17.06 -4.03
CA GLY A 173 -2.35 -15.95 -3.23
C GLY A 173 -3.86 -15.98 -3.01
N LEU A 174 -4.67 -16.18 -4.06
CA LEU A 174 -6.13 -16.25 -3.94
C LEU A 174 -6.59 -17.31 -2.93
N ILE A 175 -5.98 -18.51 -3.00
CA ILE A 175 -6.29 -19.61 -2.08
C ILE A 175 -5.83 -19.24 -0.67
N PHE A 176 -4.58 -18.79 -0.52
CA PHE A 176 -3.99 -18.47 0.77
C PHE A 176 -4.76 -17.37 1.50
N TYR A 177 -5.12 -16.29 0.81
CA TYR A 177 -5.89 -15.20 1.40
C TYR A 177 -7.39 -15.48 1.49
N ASN A 178 -7.92 -16.55 0.88
CA ASN A 178 -9.36 -16.77 0.75
C ASN A 178 -10.07 -15.60 0.05
N SER A 179 -9.47 -15.11 -1.03
CA SER A 179 -9.94 -13.94 -1.78
C SER A 179 -10.83 -14.36 -2.94
N ALA A 180 -11.84 -13.55 -3.22
CA ALA A 180 -12.67 -13.73 -4.40
C ALA A 180 -12.02 -13.01 -5.58
N TRP A 181 -11.91 -13.69 -6.72
CA TRP A 181 -11.51 -13.06 -7.97
C TRP A 181 -12.35 -13.63 -9.10
N ASP A 182 -12.97 -12.76 -9.88
CA ASP A 182 -13.64 -13.16 -11.10
C ASP A 182 -12.57 -13.48 -12.15
N ALA A 183 -12.46 -14.74 -12.53
CA ALA A 183 -11.47 -15.22 -13.49
C ALA A 183 -11.61 -14.60 -14.90
N SER A 184 -12.76 -13.99 -15.21
CA SER A 184 -12.93 -13.22 -16.45
C SER A 184 -12.22 -11.86 -16.41
N ILE A 185 -11.83 -11.39 -15.22
CA ILE A 185 -11.07 -10.15 -15.03
C ILE A 185 -9.57 -10.47 -15.16
N PRO A 186 -8.89 -9.98 -16.21
CA PRO A 186 -7.46 -10.16 -16.36
C PRO A 186 -6.69 -9.29 -15.36
N PHE A 187 -5.48 -9.71 -15.04
CA PHE A 187 -4.52 -8.87 -14.33
C PHE A 187 -3.58 -8.23 -15.35
N GLU A 188 -3.60 -6.90 -15.45
CA GLU A 188 -2.87 -6.15 -16.47
C GLU A 188 -1.52 -5.66 -15.89
N ILE A 189 -0.43 -5.93 -16.59
CA ILE A 189 0.93 -5.58 -16.18
C ILE A 189 1.47 -4.60 -17.22
N ALA A 190 1.59 -3.32 -16.84
CA ALA A 190 2.04 -2.26 -17.73
C ALA A 190 3.46 -1.80 -17.38
N PHE A 191 4.39 -1.99 -18.31
CA PHE A 191 5.75 -1.52 -18.18
C PHE A 191 5.99 -0.24 -19.00
N TYR A 192 6.96 0.57 -18.60
CA TYR A 192 7.46 1.71 -19.37
C TYR A 192 8.97 1.92 -19.12
N PRO A 193 9.71 2.49 -20.07
CA PRO A 193 11.16 2.62 -19.95
C PRO A 193 11.58 3.64 -18.88
N LEU A 194 12.58 3.27 -18.08
CA LEU A 194 13.26 4.12 -17.10
C LEU A 194 14.77 4.09 -17.38
N PRO A 195 15.26 4.84 -18.38
CA PRO A 195 16.66 4.80 -18.78
C PRO A 195 17.58 5.25 -17.64
N ASN A 196 18.81 4.71 -17.59
CA ASN A 196 19.88 5.15 -16.65
C ASN A 196 19.53 5.10 -15.15
N SER A 197 18.44 4.42 -14.77
CA SER A 197 18.11 4.18 -13.35
C SER A 197 18.95 3.04 -12.78
N LYS A 198 19.04 2.98 -11.45
CA LYS A 198 19.68 1.87 -10.70
C LYS A 198 18.73 0.71 -10.39
N GLY A 199 17.42 0.91 -10.55
CA GLY A 199 16.39 -0.08 -10.30
C GLY A 199 15.09 0.25 -11.02
N PHE A 200 14.05 -0.53 -10.73
CA PHE A 200 12.70 -0.34 -11.27
C PHE A 200 11.76 0.23 -10.21
N THR A 201 10.59 0.72 -10.64
CA THR A 201 9.49 1.10 -9.74
C THR A 201 8.45 -0.02 -9.68
N ALA A 202 7.64 -0.06 -8.63
CA ALA A 202 6.57 -1.03 -8.49
C ALA A 202 5.36 -0.34 -7.86
N GLN A 203 4.19 -0.51 -8.47
CA GLN A 203 2.93 -0.05 -7.90
C GLN A 203 1.81 -0.97 -8.41
N ALA A 204 0.91 -1.37 -7.52
CA ALA A 204 -0.31 -2.08 -7.91
C ALA A 204 -1.58 -1.37 -7.42
N PHE A 205 -2.62 -1.43 -8.24
CA PHE A 205 -3.94 -0.85 -7.97
C PHE A 205 -5.01 -1.52 -8.84
N CYS A 206 -6.25 -1.58 -8.34
CA CYS A 206 -7.35 -2.28 -9.02
C CYS A 206 -6.91 -3.70 -9.46
N ASN A 207 -6.96 -4.01 -10.75
CA ASN A 207 -6.46 -5.24 -11.37
C ASN A 207 -5.17 -5.02 -12.19
N ASN A 208 -4.34 -4.05 -11.78
CA ASN A 208 -3.16 -3.63 -12.53
C ASN A 208 -1.90 -3.63 -11.67
N PHE A 209 -0.78 -3.97 -12.29
CA PHE A 209 0.56 -3.65 -11.83
C PHE A 209 1.24 -2.75 -12.85
N ILE A 210 1.99 -1.76 -12.36
CA ILE A 210 2.78 -0.87 -13.21
C ILE A 210 4.23 -0.81 -12.73
N SER A 211 5.16 -0.69 -13.67
CA SER A 211 6.58 -0.58 -13.36
C SER A 211 7.36 0.17 -14.43
N ALA A 212 8.14 1.14 -13.99
CA ALA A 212 9.19 1.75 -14.80
C ALA A 212 10.41 0.83 -14.75
N ILE A 213 10.84 0.26 -15.88
CA ILE A 213 11.93 -0.71 -15.93
C ILE A 213 13.17 -0.13 -16.61
N GLN A 214 14.34 -0.47 -16.08
CA GLN A 214 15.62 -0.16 -16.73
C GLN A 214 15.69 -0.85 -18.08
N THR A 215 16.27 -0.18 -19.07
CA THR A 215 16.42 -0.72 -20.44
C THR A 215 17.44 -1.86 -20.54
N ASP A 216 18.15 -2.16 -19.44
CA ASP A 216 19.10 -3.24 -19.27
C ASP A 216 18.86 -4.06 -17.99
N LEU A 217 17.62 -4.07 -17.48
CA LEU A 217 17.17 -4.91 -16.37
C LEU A 217 17.65 -6.36 -16.53
N LYS A 218 18.37 -6.85 -15.51
CA LYS A 218 19.05 -8.16 -15.55
C LYS A 218 18.30 -9.28 -14.82
N SER A 219 17.45 -8.92 -13.86
CA SER A 219 16.87 -9.88 -12.92
C SER A 219 15.35 -9.85 -12.96
N TYR A 220 14.76 -10.75 -13.75
CA TYR A 220 13.30 -10.88 -13.83
C TYR A 220 12.70 -11.56 -12.60
N LYS A 221 13.47 -12.42 -11.91
CA LYS A 221 13.02 -12.99 -10.63
C LYS A 221 12.75 -11.89 -9.59
N ASP A 222 13.63 -10.88 -9.50
CA ASP A 222 13.47 -9.77 -8.56
C ASP A 222 12.26 -8.91 -8.96
N LEU A 223 12.10 -8.66 -10.28
CA LEU A 223 10.93 -7.96 -10.81
C LEU A 223 9.62 -8.67 -10.45
N PHE A 224 9.52 -9.98 -10.70
CA PHE A 224 8.30 -10.74 -10.45
C PHE A 224 8.03 -10.99 -8.96
N SER A 225 9.08 -11.13 -8.15
CA SER A 225 9.00 -11.17 -6.70
C SER A 225 8.34 -9.90 -6.14
N VAL A 226 8.86 -8.73 -6.53
CA VAL A 226 8.31 -7.44 -6.11
C VAL A 226 6.93 -7.19 -6.73
N MET A 227 6.72 -7.58 -7.98
CA MET A 227 5.40 -7.48 -8.62
C MET A 227 4.34 -8.25 -7.84
N LEU A 228 4.67 -9.47 -7.41
CA LEU A 228 3.74 -10.30 -6.67
C LEU A 228 3.58 -9.81 -5.22
N HIS A 229 4.61 -9.24 -4.58
CA HIS A 229 4.45 -8.48 -3.32
C HIS A 229 3.32 -7.44 -3.45
N GLU A 230 3.42 -6.55 -4.44
CA GLU A 230 2.40 -5.51 -4.67
C GLU A 230 1.03 -6.10 -5.04
N THR A 231 1.02 -7.19 -5.81
CA THR A 231 -0.21 -7.89 -6.19
C THR A 231 -0.89 -8.58 -5.00
N TYR A 232 -0.12 -9.06 -4.03
CA TYR A 232 -0.67 -9.67 -2.82
C TYR A 232 -1.39 -8.67 -1.93
N HIS A 233 -1.04 -7.38 -1.98
CA HIS A 233 -1.86 -6.34 -1.35
C HIS A 233 -3.26 -6.22 -1.99
N ILE A 234 -3.35 -6.29 -3.33
CA ILE A 234 -4.64 -6.31 -4.03
C ILE A 234 -5.43 -7.55 -3.61
N ILE A 235 -4.80 -8.74 -3.67
CA ILE A 235 -5.47 -9.98 -3.30
C ILE A 235 -5.96 -9.92 -1.85
N TYR A 236 -5.15 -9.42 -0.92
CA TYR A 236 -5.55 -9.19 0.45
C TYR A 236 -6.76 -8.24 0.54
N ASP A 237 -6.76 -7.12 -0.17
CA ASP A 237 -7.88 -6.17 -0.19
C ASP A 237 -9.17 -6.74 -0.79
N GLU A 238 -9.08 -7.75 -1.67
CA GLU A 238 -10.23 -8.43 -2.31
C GLU A 238 -10.77 -9.64 -1.52
N GLN A 239 -10.34 -9.82 -0.27
CA GLN A 239 -11.06 -10.70 0.66
C GLN A 239 -12.48 -10.18 0.88
N SER A 240 -13.46 -11.09 0.93
CA SER A 240 -14.84 -10.73 1.20
C SER A 240 -15.01 -10.04 2.56
N LEU A 241 -16.06 -9.22 2.70
CA LEU A 241 -16.41 -8.57 3.97
C LEU A 241 -16.47 -9.57 5.14
N LYS A 242 -17.06 -10.75 4.93
CA LYS A 242 -17.15 -11.80 5.95
C LYS A 242 -15.76 -12.22 6.44
N VAL A 243 -14.83 -12.48 5.51
CA VAL A 243 -13.45 -12.88 5.84
C VAL A 243 -12.75 -11.76 6.61
N LYS A 244 -12.89 -10.50 6.18
CA LYS A 244 -12.29 -9.35 6.87
C LYS A 244 -12.82 -9.18 8.30
N ILE A 245 -14.14 -9.35 8.51
CA ILE A 245 -14.76 -9.32 9.85
C ILE A 245 -14.25 -10.48 10.72
N GLU A 246 -14.11 -11.68 10.16
CA GLU A 246 -13.56 -12.83 10.90
C GLU A 246 -12.12 -12.59 11.33
N ILE A 247 -11.26 -12.11 10.43
CA ILE A 247 -9.87 -11.76 10.73
C ILE A 247 -9.80 -10.70 11.83
N ASP A 248 -10.55 -9.60 11.68
CA ASP A 248 -10.63 -8.52 12.65
C ASP A 248 -11.04 -9.04 14.03
N ARG A 249 -12.09 -9.87 14.09
CA ARG A 249 -12.56 -10.52 15.30
C ARG A 249 -11.50 -11.41 15.94
N TYR A 250 -10.74 -12.19 15.16
CA TYR A 250 -9.68 -13.04 15.69
C TYR A 250 -8.57 -12.24 16.38
N PHE A 251 -8.17 -11.09 15.81
CA PHE A 251 -7.20 -10.20 16.45
C PHE A 251 -7.75 -9.49 17.70
N ASN A 252 -9.01 -9.08 17.67
CA ASN A 252 -9.67 -8.40 18.79
C ASN A 252 -9.87 -9.34 19.99
N GLU A 253 -10.32 -10.58 19.76
CA GLU A 253 -10.56 -11.58 20.81
C GLU A 253 -9.26 -12.21 21.38
N ASN A 254 -8.13 -12.12 20.67
CA ASN A 254 -6.87 -12.70 21.13
C ASN A 254 -6.38 -12.01 22.42
N LYS A 255 -5.78 -12.75 23.36
CA LYS A 255 -5.38 -12.20 24.67
C LYS A 255 -4.04 -11.45 24.66
N SER A 256 -3.24 -11.59 23.62
CA SER A 256 -1.92 -10.95 23.54
C SER A 256 -2.06 -9.42 23.48
N ASN A 257 -1.24 -8.72 24.26
CA ASN A 257 -1.11 -7.27 24.18
C ASN A 257 -0.49 -6.81 22.85
N CYS A 258 0.10 -7.73 22.08
CA CYS A 258 0.70 -7.45 20.78
C CYS A 258 -0.30 -7.55 19.62
N SER A 259 -1.51 -8.07 19.84
CA SER A 259 -2.40 -8.47 18.74
C SER A 259 -2.78 -7.31 17.82
N ASN A 260 -2.98 -6.10 18.35
CA ASN A 260 -3.27 -4.92 17.55
C ASN A 260 -2.09 -4.56 16.61
N TYR A 261 -0.87 -4.45 17.13
CA TYR A 261 0.30 -4.11 16.31
C TYR A 261 0.68 -5.23 15.33
N ALA A 262 0.49 -6.49 15.72
CA ALA A 262 0.62 -7.62 14.82
C ALA A 262 -0.38 -7.52 13.65
N TYR A 263 -1.64 -7.14 13.92
CA TYR A 263 -2.65 -6.97 12.88
C TYR A 263 -2.29 -5.86 11.89
N GLN A 264 -1.87 -4.69 12.39
CA GLN A 264 -1.47 -3.54 11.57
C GLN A 264 -0.31 -3.87 10.64
N LEU A 265 0.62 -4.72 11.08
CA LEU A 265 1.79 -5.15 10.31
C LEU A 265 1.49 -6.29 9.33
N MET A 266 0.39 -7.02 9.54
CA MET A 266 0.14 -8.30 8.88
C MET A 266 0.11 -8.20 7.35
N ASN A 267 -0.50 -7.16 6.76
CA ASN A 267 -0.60 -7.05 5.31
C ASN A 267 0.78 -6.97 4.64
N GLU A 268 1.67 -6.09 5.12
CA GLU A 268 3.05 -5.98 4.64
C GLU A 268 3.88 -7.21 4.94
N ALA A 269 3.72 -7.80 6.14
CA ALA A 269 4.42 -9.02 6.52
C ALA A 269 4.09 -10.19 5.58
N LEU A 270 2.80 -10.38 5.27
CA LEU A 270 2.34 -11.45 4.38
C LEU A 270 2.74 -11.19 2.93
N ALA A 271 2.57 -9.96 2.42
CA ALA A 271 3.00 -9.61 1.07
C ALA A 271 4.51 -9.83 0.89
N THR A 272 5.31 -9.46 1.90
CA THR A 272 6.77 -9.68 1.90
C THR A 272 7.11 -11.16 1.95
N ALA A 273 6.49 -11.94 2.85
CA ALA A 273 6.75 -13.37 2.98
C ALA A 273 6.34 -14.16 1.73
N LEU A 274 5.25 -13.75 1.07
CA LEU A 274 4.77 -14.39 -0.16
C LEU A 274 5.56 -13.95 -1.40
N GLY A 275 5.73 -12.65 -1.63
CA GLY A 275 6.46 -12.12 -2.79
C GLY A 275 7.97 -12.35 -2.63
N ASN A 276 8.58 -11.66 -1.67
CA ASN A 276 10.03 -11.62 -1.51
C ASN A 276 10.62 -12.86 -0.83
N GLY A 277 9.79 -13.64 -0.12
CA GLY A 277 10.16 -14.97 0.37
C GLY A 277 9.81 -16.08 -0.62
N TYR A 278 8.53 -16.41 -0.73
CA TYR A 278 8.06 -17.64 -1.39
C TYR A 278 8.25 -17.60 -2.91
N VAL A 279 7.77 -16.55 -3.57
CA VAL A 279 7.91 -16.40 -5.03
C VAL A 279 9.38 -16.31 -5.40
N TYR A 280 10.17 -15.49 -4.69
CA TYR A 280 11.62 -15.43 -4.90
C TYR A 280 12.26 -16.81 -4.80
N GLU A 281 12.00 -17.57 -3.71
CA GLU A 281 12.58 -18.91 -3.52
C GLU A 281 12.23 -19.84 -4.69
N LYS A 282 10.98 -19.82 -5.16
CA LYS A 282 10.56 -20.68 -6.27
C LYS A 282 11.18 -20.28 -7.61
N LEU A 283 11.47 -19.00 -7.81
CA LEU A 283 12.12 -18.51 -9.03
C LEU A 283 13.66 -18.64 -9.01
N ASP A 284 14.29 -18.49 -7.83
CA ASP A 284 15.75 -18.58 -7.66
C ASP A 284 16.24 -20.00 -7.34
N GLY A 285 15.36 -20.85 -6.82
CA GLY A 285 15.69 -22.19 -6.29
C GLY A 285 16.25 -22.19 -4.87
N LYS A 286 16.36 -21.03 -4.23
CA LYS A 286 16.80 -20.86 -2.84
C LYS A 286 16.22 -19.60 -2.22
N VAL A 287 16.12 -19.60 -0.90
CA VAL A 287 15.67 -18.43 -0.13
C VAL A 287 16.71 -17.31 -0.24
N ASP A 288 16.25 -16.08 -0.44
CA ASP A 288 17.14 -14.91 -0.37
C ASP A 288 17.66 -14.75 1.07
N THR A 289 18.99 -14.75 1.21
CA THR A 289 19.66 -14.57 2.50
C THR A 289 19.72 -13.11 2.93
N ASN A 290 19.52 -12.17 2.00
CA ASN A 290 19.49 -10.74 2.29
C ASN A 290 18.18 -10.33 2.95
N ASP A 291 18.06 -9.05 3.29
CA ASP A 291 16.79 -8.50 3.76
C ASP A 291 15.76 -8.47 2.64
N TRP A 292 14.58 -9.00 2.95
CA TRP A 292 13.44 -9.05 2.03
C TRP A 292 12.71 -7.72 1.96
N TYR A 293 12.92 -6.84 2.94
CA TYR A 293 12.29 -5.52 2.99
C TYR A 293 13.18 -4.51 3.71
N GLY A 294 13.11 -3.24 3.29
CA GLY A 294 13.96 -2.17 3.85
C GLY A 294 13.56 -1.67 5.23
N ILE A 295 12.43 -2.14 5.77
CA ILE A 295 11.90 -1.74 7.09
C ILE A 295 12.08 -2.90 8.06
N LYS A 296 12.83 -2.66 9.14
CA LYS A 296 13.19 -3.63 10.20
C LYS A 296 12.02 -4.55 10.58
N TYR A 297 10.90 -3.95 11.00
CA TYR A 297 9.76 -4.69 11.55
C TYR A 297 9.13 -5.63 10.52
N ILE A 298 8.90 -5.13 9.29
CA ILE A 298 8.34 -5.90 8.18
C ILE A 298 9.28 -7.06 7.80
N ASN A 299 10.57 -6.77 7.61
CA ASN A 299 11.56 -7.77 7.24
C ASN A 299 11.69 -8.91 8.26
N LEU A 300 11.82 -8.55 9.54
CA LEU A 300 12.03 -9.53 10.60
C LEU A 300 10.79 -10.41 10.80
N ILE A 301 9.58 -9.85 10.84
CA ILE A 301 8.38 -10.67 11.00
C ILE A 301 8.09 -11.51 9.75
N ALA A 302 8.31 -10.97 8.54
CA ALA A 302 8.09 -11.71 7.30
C ALA A 302 8.96 -12.97 7.22
N LYS A 303 10.25 -12.84 7.58
CA LYS A 303 11.17 -13.98 7.70
C LYS A 303 10.73 -14.95 8.80
N GLN A 304 10.28 -14.43 9.95
CA GLN A 304 9.84 -15.25 11.08
C GLN A 304 8.61 -16.10 10.74
N ILE A 305 7.66 -15.56 9.99
CA ILE A 305 6.41 -16.24 9.65
C ILE A 305 6.52 -17.07 8.37
N TYR A 306 7.65 -16.97 7.66
CA TYR A 306 7.86 -17.66 6.39
C TYR A 306 7.55 -19.16 6.45
N PRO A 307 8.03 -19.94 7.45
CA PRO A 307 7.69 -21.37 7.53
C PRO A 307 6.19 -21.64 7.73
N LEU A 308 5.48 -20.75 8.43
CA LEU A 308 4.03 -20.86 8.61
C LEU A 308 3.29 -20.58 7.29
N VAL A 309 3.73 -19.56 6.55
CA VAL A 309 3.18 -19.20 5.24
C VAL A 309 3.38 -20.35 4.24
N THR A 310 4.59 -20.87 4.12
CA THR A 310 4.88 -21.98 3.19
C THR A 310 4.09 -23.24 3.52
N ALA A 311 3.98 -23.59 4.80
CA ALA A 311 3.18 -24.74 5.23
C ALA A 311 1.70 -24.61 4.85
N TYR A 312 1.10 -23.41 4.96
CA TYR A 312 -0.29 -23.18 4.56
C TYR A 312 -0.46 -23.24 3.03
N ILE A 313 0.50 -22.72 2.26
CA ILE A 313 0.50 -22.80 0.80
C ILE A 313 0.58 -24.27 0.33
N GLU A 314 1.49 -25.05 0.90
CA GLU A 314 1.67 -26.48 0.56
C GLU A 314 0.40 -27.30 0.85
N GLN A 315 -0.29 -26.96 1.93
CA GLN A 315 -1.58 -27.55 2.31
C GLN A 315 -2.76 -27.02 1.49
N LYS A 316 -2.54 -26.02 0.61
CA LYS A 316 -3.59 -25.28 -0.11
C LYS A 316 -4.67 -24.74 0.84
N LYS A 317 -4.23 -24.27 2.00
CA LYS A 317 -5.09 -23.87 3.11
C LYS A 317 -5.19 -22.35 3.18
N PRO A 318 -6.41 -21.78 3.25
CA PRO A 318 -6.56 -20.36 3.51
C PRO A 318 -6.16 -19.97 4.93
N ILE A 319 -5.83 -18.68 5.13
CA ILE A 319 -5.67 -18.09 6.46
C ILE A 319 -6.96 -18.32 7.26
N ASP A 320 -6.79 -18.88 8.46
CA ASP A 320 -7.84 -19.16 9.42
C ASP A 320 -7.44 -18.67 10.81
N LYS A 321 -8.30 -18.91 11.81
CA LYS A 321 -8.02 -18.52 13.20
C LYS A 321 -6.69 -19.11 13.70
N ASN A 322 -6.39 -20.36 13.35
CA ASN A 322 -5.16 -21.01 13.79
C ASN A 322 -3.91 -20.34 13.20
N PHE A 323 -3.97 -19.91 11.93
CA PHE A 323 -2.90 -19.12 11.32
C PHE A 323 -2.68 -17.83 12.11
N ILE A 324 -3.76 -17.09 12.39
CA ILE A 324 -3.70 -15.79 13.07
C ILE A 324 -3.20 -15.94 14.52
N ASP A 325 -3.69 -16.91 15.27
CA ASP A 325 -3.23 -17.16 16.63
C ASP A 325 -1.73 -17.54 16.64
N THR A 326 -1.28 -18.35 15.68
CA THR A 326 0.14 -18.73 15.53
C THR A 326 0.98 -17.52 15.13
N TYR A 327 0.50 -16.69 14.21
CA TYR A 327 1.16 -15.45 13.79
C TYR A 327 1.35 -14.48 14.97
N ILE A 328 0.29 -14.24 15.76
CA ILE A 328 0.35 -13.40 16.96
C ILE A 328 1.33 -13.97 17.97
N LYS A 329 1.31 -15.29 18.17
CA LYS A 329 2.26 -15.98 19.06
C LYS A 329 3.71 -15.80 18.60
N LEU A 330 4.00 -15.99 17.31
CA LEU A 330 5.34 -15.77 16.74
C LEU A 330 5.81 -14.33 16.92
N TYR A 331 4.91 -13.36 16.75
CA TYR A 331 5.20 -11.96 17.02
C TYR A 331 5.56 -11.75 18.50
N GLU A 332 4.71 -12.23 19.41
CA GLU A 332 4.87 -12.01 20.86
C GLU A 332 6.12 -12.70 21.42
N GLU A 333 6.42 -13.93 21.00
CA GLU A 333 7.56 -14.70 21.53
C GLU A 333 8.91 -14.19 21.02
N ASN A 334 8.97 -13.74 19.77
CA ASN A 334 10.23 -13.31 19.15
C ASN A 334 10.47 -11.81 19.26
N PHE A 335 9.39 -11.01 19.36
CA PHE A 335 9.45 -9.55 19.35
C PHE A 335 8.58 -8.88 20.43
N PRO A 336 8.63 -9.33 21.71
CA PRO A 336 7.71 -8.86 22.76
C PRO A 336 7.78 -7.35 23.02
N ASN A 337 8.94 -6.73 22.76
CA ASN A 337 9.17 -5.32 23.05
C ASN A 337 8.74 -4.36 21.92
N TRP A 338 8.36 -4.85 20.74
CA TRP A 338 7.99 -3.99 19.61
C TRP A 338 6.77 -3.11 19.88
N ILE A 339 5.88 -3.50 20.80
CA ILE A 339 4.76 -2.66 21.24
C ILE A 339 5.21 -1.43 22.06
N ASN A 340 6.49 -1.37 22.44
CA ASN A 340 7.09 -0.26 23.17
C ASN A 340 8.10 0.53 22.32
N GLU A 341 8.56 -0.01 21.20
CA GLU A 341 9.49 0.66 20.29
C GLU A 341 8.74 1.76 19.50
N LEU A 342 9.09 3.02 19.74
CA LEU A 342 8.44 4.18 19.10
C LEU A 342 8.45 4.08 17.57
N ASP A 343 9.56 3.65 16.96
CA ASP A 343 9.66 3.49 15.51
C ASP A 343 8.63 2.50 14.94
N ASN A 344 8.28 1.45 15.69
CA ASN A 344 7.24 0.51 15.30
C ASN A 344 5.86 1.14 15.48
N ILE A 345 5.52 1.53 16.72
CA ILE A 345 4.16 1.93 17.05
C ILE A 345 3.74 3.23 16.36
N MET A 346 4.69 4.14 16.08
CA MET A 346 4.43 5.40 15.39
C MET A 346 4.25 5.22 13.87
N THR A 347 4.52 4.04 13.31
CA THR A 347 4.18 3.72 11.91
C THR A 347 2.68 3.84 11.63
N TYR A 348 1.86 3.60 12.67
CA TYR A 348 0.40 3.64 12.64
C TYR A 348 -0.08 4.61 13.72
N ARG A 349 -0.41 5.85 13.36
CA ARG A 349 -0.64 6.91 14.36
C ARG A 349 -1.84 7.80 14.07
N TYR A 350 -2.55 8.21 15.12
CA TYR A 350 -3.48 9.32 15.11
C TYR A 350 -2.89 10.41 16.00
N VAL A 351 -2.65 11.62 15.48
CA VAL A 351 -2.13 12.73 16.28
C VAL A 351 -3.17 13.84 16.46
N LEU A 352 -3.45 14.17 17.72
CA LEU A 352 -4.18 15.37 18.13
C LEU A 352 -3.18 16.40 18.67
N THR A 353 -3.19 17.60 18.12
CA THR A 353 -2.39 18.73 18.61
C THR A 353 -3.08 20.03 18.27
N GLU A 354 -3.01 21.03 19.14
CA GLU A 354 -3.49 22.38 18.84
C GLU A 354 -2.42 23.26 18.17
N ASN A 355 -1.26 22.68 17.82
CA ASN A 355 -0.17 23.32 17.09
C ASN A 355 0.18 22.54 15.82
N GLU A 356 -0.28 23.01 14.65
CA GLU A 356 -0.12 22.30 13.37
C GLU A 356 1.34 22.05 12.96
N LYS A 357 2.29 22.84 13.48
CA LYS A 357 3.73 22.61 13.23
C LYS A 357 4.19 21.25 13.74
N ASP A 358 3.53 20.72 14.77
CA ASP A 358 3.85 19.42 15.34
C ASP A 358 3.62 18.28 14.34
N PHE A 359 2.66 18.41 13.41
CA PHE A 359 2.46 17.39 12.37
C PHE A 359 3.69 17.22 11.48
N SER A 360 4.35 18.32 11.11
CA SER A 360 5.58 18.28 10.33
C SER A 360 6.75 17.72 11.14
N LEU A 361 6.86 18.08 12.41
CA LEU A 361 7.89 17.55 13.30
C LEU A 361 7.73 16.04 13.53
N ILE A 362 6.50 15.56 13.79
CA ILE A 362 6.19 14.13 13.90
C ILE A 362 6.58 13.38 12.62
N ARG A 363 6.30 13.93 11.44
CA ARG A 363 6.71 13.33 10.16
C ARG A 363 8.23 13.25 10.00
N GLN A 364 8.97 14.17 10.59
CA GLN A 364 10.44 14.18 10.54
C GLN A 364 11.05 13.18 11.54
N LEU A 365 10.49 13.10 12.75
CA LEU A 365 10.92 12.16 13.80
C LEU A 365 10.58 10.71 13.42
N PHE A 366 9.36 10.47 12.94
CA PHE A 366 8.84 9.16 12.56
C PHE A 366 8.51 9.16 11.07
N ARG A 367 9.58 9.03 10.26
CA ARG A 367 9.52 9.17 8.80
C ARG A 367 8.66 8.12 8.13
N TYR A 368 8.87 6.85 8.50
CA TYR A 368 8.06 5.77 7.98
C TYR A 368 6.64 5.86 8.55
N ARG A 369 5.65 5.69 7.68
CA ARG A 369 4.23 5.73 8.02
C ARG A 369 3.48 4.84 7.06
N SER A 370 2.67 3.94 7.61
CA SER A 370 1.75 3.11 6.83
C SER A 370 0.34 3.70 6.91
N ARG A 371 -0.10 4.12 8.11
CA ARG A 371 -1.36 4.83 8.30
C ARG A 371 -1.21 6.01 9.24
N THR A 372 -1.82 7.15 8.88
CA THR A 372 -1.83 8.31 9.75
C THR A 372 -3.11 9.11 9.64
N GLU A 373 -3.61 9.57 10.79
CA GLU A 373 -4.69 10.55 10.90
C GLU A 373 -4.24 11.73 11.76
N TYR A 374 -4.77 12.92 11.46
CA TYR A 374 -4.42 14.18 12.11
C TYR A 374 -5.68 14.98 12.40
N ASP A 375 -5.75 15.61 13.56
CA ASP A 375 -6.78 16.60 13.89
C ASP A 375 -6.15 17.72 14.73
N SER A 376 -6.45 18.97 14.38
CA SER A 376 -5.83 20.17 14.97
C SER A 376 -6.53 20.65 16.24
N ALA A 377 -7.53 19.89 16.72
CA ALA A 377 -8.26 20.22 17.94
C ALA A 377 -8.28 19.05 18.92
N ILE A 378 -8.13 19.35 20.21
CA ILE A 378 -8.33 18.38 21.30
C ILE A 378 -9.71 18.64 21.90
N THR A 379 -10.72 17.95 21.38
CA THR A 379 -12.13 18.11 21.73
C THR A 379 -12.75 16.74 22.04
N GLU A 380 -13.95 16.75 22.60
CA GLU A 380 -14.75 15.53 22.82
C GLU A 380 -14.88 14.72 21.52
N LEU A 381 -15.25 15.39 20.42
CA LEU A 381 -15.47 14.77 19.11
C LEU A 381 -14.18 14.22 18.49
N SER A 382 -13.06 14.97 18.55
CA SER A 382 -11.80 14.50 17.97
C SER A 382 -11.19 13.33 18.75
N ILE A 383 -11.40 13.28 20.07
CA ILE A 383 -11.04 12.12 20.89
C ILE A 383 -11.93 10.92 20.55
N GLU A 384 -13.24 11.10 20.37
CA GLU A 384 -14.15 10.02 19.96
C GLU A 384 -13.75 9.43 18.60
N LYS A 385 -13.44 10.28 17.61
CA LYS A 385 -12.90 9.82 16.31
C LYS A 385 -11.63 9.01 16.48
N MET A 386 -10.68 9.50 17.28
CA MET A 386 -9.44 8.81 17.57
C MET A 386 -9.65 7.45 18.24
N GLN A 387 -10.59 7.35 19.20
CA GLN A 387 -10.95 6.11 19.90
C GLN A 387 -11.55 5.05 18.98
N ASN A 388 -12.21 5.45 17.90
CA ASN A 388 -12.74 4.54 16.89
C ASN A 388 -11.66 4.00 15.94
N THR A 389 -10.38 4.27 16.20
CA THR A 389 -9.27 3.74 15.41
C THR A 389 -8.32 2.88 16.25
N PRO A 390 -7.81 1.77 15.68
CA PRO A 390 -6.79 0.92 16.30
C PRO A 390 -5.37 1.51 16.26
N LEU A 391 -5.22 2.77 15.85
CA LEU A 391 -3.91 3.43 15.71
C LEU A 391 -3.31 3.80 17.06
N THR A 392 -1.98 3.98 17.11
CA THR A 392 -1.32 4.63 18.23
C THR A 392 -1.86 6.05 18.37
N LYS A 393 -2.38 6.36 19.55
CA LYS A 393 -3.05 7.62 19.86
C LYS A 393 -2.02 8.57 20.44
N VAL A 394 -1.83 9.74 19.83
CA VAL A 394 -0.86 10.74 20.30
C VAL A 394 -1.59 12.04 20.57
N VAL A 395 -1.51 12.54 21.80
CA VAL A 395 -2.12 13.80 22.20
C VAL A 395 -1.05 14.76 22.70
N ILE A 396 -0.85 15.86 21.98
CA ILE A 396 0.13 16.89 22.29
C ILE A 396 -0.60 18.13 22.82
N ILE A 397 -0.50 18.33 24.13
CA ILE A 397 -1.17 19.39 24.87
C ILE A 397 -0.19 20.56 25.03
N SER A 398 -0.42 21.65 24.30
CA SER A 398 0.42 22.86 24.38
C SER A 398 -0.22 23.99 25.19
N LYS A 399 -1.54 23.95 25.42
CA LYS A 399 -2.29 24.96 26.18
C LYS A 399 -3.44 24.31 26.97
N ASN A 400 -4.00 25.05 27.93
CA ASN A 400 -5.15 24.63 28.76
C ASN A 400 -4.98 23.23 29.40
N SER A 401 -3.76 22.90 29.83
CA SER A 401 -3.38 21.54 30.22
C SER A 401 -4.30 20.89 31.25
N LYS A 402 -4.75 21.65 32.26
CA LYS A 402 -5.64 21.13 33.30
C LYS A 402 -6.97 20.62 32.73
N GLU A 403 -7.54 21.37 31.79
CA GLU A 403 -8.79 21.02 31.13
C GLU A 403 -8.61 19.82 30.20
N LYS A 404 -7.58 19.84 29.33
CA LYS A 404 -7.32 18.76 28.38
C LYS A 404 -6.98 17.44 29.07
N ILE A 405 -6.17 17.48 30.13
CA ILE A 405 -5.88 16.28 30.94
C ILE A 405 -7.16 15.74 31.60
N SER A 406 -8.04 16.62 32.09
CA SER A 406 -9.32 16.19 32.68
C SER A 406 -10.24 15.54 31.64
N LEU A 407 -10.28 16.09 30.43
CA LEU A 407 -11.01 15.51 29.30
C LEU A 407 -10.47 14.12 28.93
N LEU A 408 -9.15 13.97 28.80
CA LEU A 408 -8.53 12.66 28.51
C LEU A 408 -8.85 11.63 29.59
N LYS A 409 -8.76 12.00 30.88
CA LYS A 409 -9.12 11.11 31.98
C LYS A 409 -10.57 10.66 31.97
N ARG A 410 -11.47 11.48 31.44
CA ARG A 410 -12.89 11.14 31.28
C ARG A 410 -13.12 10.18 30.11
N LYS A 411 -12.33 10.31 29.04
CA LYS A 411 -12.49 9.53 27.81
C LYS A 411 -11.73 8.21 27.81
N PHE A 412 -10.56 8.13 28.47
CA PHE A 412 -9.73 6.93 28.55
C PHE A 412 -9.76 6.34 29.98
N PRO A 413 -10.45 5.20 30.20
CA PRO A 413 -10.57 4.56 31.52
C PRO A 413 -9.23 4.27 32.21
N GLU A 414 -8.19 3.96 31.42
CA GLU A 414 -6.83 3.64 31.87
C GLU A 414 -6.18 4.81 32.61
N LEU A 415 -6.63 6.04 32.36
CA LEU A 415 -6.11 7.25 32.98
C LEU A 415 -6.80 7.61 34.31
N LYS A 416 -7.80 6.84 34.77
CA LYS A 416 -8.60 7.15 35.98
C LYS A 416 -7.74 7.43 37.21
N ASN A 417 -6.68 6.65 37.40
CA ASN A 417 -5.76 6.75 38.55
C ASN A 417 -4.46 7.50 38.22
N TRP A 418 -4.32 8.02 37.00
CA TRP A 418 -3.11 8.69 36.54
C TRP A 418 -2.89 9.99 37.33
N LYS A 419 -1.76 10.11 38.03
CA LYS A 419 -1.43 11.29 38.85
C LYS A 419 -0.36 12.11 38.14
N VAL A 420 -0.76 13.28 37.64
CA VAL A 420 0.14 14.18 36.90
C VAL A 420 -0.12 15.64 37.25
N SER A 421 0.92 16.47 37.18
CA SER A 421 0.83 17.92 37.36
C SER A 421 0.66 18.61 36.02
N ALA A 422 -0.49 19.24 35.78
CA ALA A 422 -0.77 20.01 34.57
C ALA A 422 0.23 21.17 34.32
N ASN A 423 0.91 21.62 35.37
CA ASN A 423 1.89 22.71 35.32
C ASN A 423 3.31 22.23 34.97
N LYS A 424 3.55 20.92 34.86
CA LYS A 424 4.87 20.36 34.53
C LYS A 424 4.84 19.73 33.15
N GLU A 425 5.97 19.76 32.48
CA GLU A 425 6.15 18.96 31.28
C GLU A 425 6.24 17.48 31.60
N PHE A 426 5.68 16.67 30.71
CA PHE A 426 5.79 15.21 30.79
C PHE A 426 5.53 14.60 29.42
N ALA A 427 6.00 13.36 29.26
CA ALA A 427 5.64 12.46 28.19
C ALA A 427 5.37 11.10 28.80
N GLU A 428 4.14 10.60 28.66
CA GLU A 428 3.74 9.32 29.22
C GLU A 428 3.04 8.46 28.17
N LYS A 429 3.19 7.14 28.30
CA LYS A 429 2.66 6.14 27.38
C LYS A 429 1.83 5.13 28.16
N PHE A 430 0.64 4.81 27.66
CA PHE A 430 -0.31 3.90 28.29
C PHE A 430 -0.77 2.85 27.27
N LEU A 431 -0.76 1.58 27.65
CA LEU A 431 -1.44 0.54 26.89
C LEU A 431 -2.94 0.63 27.15
N LEU A 432 -3.74 0.73 26.10
CA LEU A 432 -5.19 0.80 26.17
C LEU A 432 -5.84 -0.58 26.09
N GLU A 433 -7.12 -0.66 26.43
CA GLU A 433 -7.95 -1.87 26.34
C GLU A 433 -8.04 -2.42 24.90
N ASP A 434 -8.03 -1.53 23.90
CA ASP A 434 -7.97 -1.90 22.48
C ASP A 434 -6.57 -2.37 22.02
N LYS A 435 -5.61 -2.45 22.96
CA LYS A 435 -4.21 -2.86 22.76
C LYS A 435 -3.40 -1.91 21.87
N SER A 436 -3.89 -0.69 21.64
CA SER A 436 -3.08 0.41 21.10
C SER A 436 -2.37 1.17 22.22
N GLN A 437 -1.33 1.92 21.87
CA GLN A 437 -0.65 2.82 22.80
C GLN A 437 -1.28 4.21 22.75
N LEU A 438 -1.48 4.83 23.91
CA LEU A 438 -1.78 6.24 24.08
C LEU A 438 -0.53 6.97 24.59
N ILE A 439 -0.02 7.91 23.80
CA ILE A 439 1.07 8.81 24.14
C ILE A 439 0.50 10.19 24.45
N ILE A 440 0.77 10.71 25.63
CA ILE A 440 0.35 12.06 26.05
C ILE A 440 1.60 12.89 26.31
N LEU A 441 1.74 13.98 25.56
CA LEU A 441 2.78 14.99 25.76
C LEU A 441 2.13 16.25 26.32
N ASN A 442 2.54 16.70 27.49
CA ASN A 442 2.20 18.03 27.98
C ASN A 442 3.38 18.95 27.77
N GLN A 443 3.30 19.76 26.72
CA GLN A 443 4.35 20.65 26.27
C GLN A 443 4.21 22.02 26.91
N LYS A 444 5.33 22.61 27.32
CA LYS A 444 5.43 23.99 27.83
C LYS A 444 6.53 24.75 27.11
N GLU A 445 7.77 24.37 27.35
CA GLU A 445 8.97 25.03 26.86
C GLU A 445 9.79 24.11 25.95
N SER A 446 9.83 22.81 26.26
CA SER A 446 10.55 21.82 25.48
C SER A 446 9.94 21.60 24.10
N THR A 447 10.77 21.20 23.15
CA THR A 447 10.29 20.69 21.86
C THR A 447 9.64 19.31 22.04
N ILE A 448 8.73 18.95 21.13
CA ILE A 448 8.14 17.61 21.15
C ILE A 448 9.21 16.51 21.00
N GLU A 449 10.30 16.78 20.26
CA GLU A 449 11.42 15.85 20.13
C GLU A 449 12.03 15.53 21.50
N THR A 450 12.30 16.55 22.32
CA THR A 450 12.82 16.37 23.68
C THR A 450 11.84 15.56 24.53
N LEU A 451 10.53 15.81 24.40
CA LEU A 451 9.51 15.07 25.14
C LEU A 451 9.42 13.60 24.71
N PHE A 452 9.50 13.28 23.42
CA PHE A 452 9.51 11.89 22.95
C PHE A 452 10.69 11.08 23.51
N LYS A 453 11.85 11.72 23.73
CA LYS A 453 13.02 11.07 24.36
C LYS A 453 12.78 10.69 25.83
N LEU A 454 11.74 11.23 26.48
CA LEU A 454 11.38 10.89 27.86
C LEU A 454 10.49 9.64 27.94
N ILE A 455 9.90 9.20 26.82
CA ILE A 455 9.05 8.02 26.79
C ILE A 455 9.92 6.77 26.97
N LYS A 456 9.55 5.94 27.93
CA LYS A 456 10.20 4.64 28.21
C LYS A 456 9.55 3.50 27.44
#